data_AF-A0A916GHW4-F1
#
_entry.id   AF-A0A916GHW4-F1
#
_cell.length_a   1.000
_cell.length_b   1.000
_cell.length_c   1.000
_cell.angle_alpha   90.00
_cell.angle_beta   90.00
_cell.angle_gamma   90.00
#
_symmetry.space_group_name_H-M   'P 1'
#
loop_
_entity.id
_entity.type
_entity.pdbx_description
1 polymer ?
#
loop_
_entity_poly.entity_id
_entity_poly.type
_entity_poly.pdbx_seq_one_letter_code
_entity_poly.pdbx_strand_id
1 'polypeptide(L)' 'MIVRRRTWLYRLAGQRFVQSISFKCPVTASQVREALRRSVGAPEELWGRSSTDLAALPRFRTI' A
#
# COMPACT_ATOMS: atom_id res chain seq x y z
N MET A 1 -17.44 -6.75 -1.08
CA MET A 1 -16.70 -6.11 -2.19
C MET A 1 -15.21 -6.28 -1.95
N ILE A 2 -14.49 -7.00 -2.82
CA ILE A 2 -13.04 -7.24 -2.66
C ILE A 2 -12.29 -6.14 -3.40
N VAL A 3 -11.64 -5.26 -2.64
CA VAL A 3 -10.89 -4.13 -3.22
C VAL A 3 -9.51 -4.62 -3.67
N ARG A 4 -9.21 -4.47 -4.97
CA ARG A 4 -7.91 -4.79 -5.57
C ARG A 4 -7.15 -3.51 -5.89
N ARG A 5 -5.94 -3.36 -5.36
CA ARG A 5 -5.09 -2.16 -5.54
C ARG A 5 -3.68 -2.57 -5.90
N ARG A 6 -2.99 -1.72 -6.68
CA ARG A 6 -1.59 -1.95 -7.04
C ARG A 6 -0.63 -1.52 -5.93
N THR A 7 -0.92 -0.40 -5.27
CA THR A 7 -0.05 0.13 -4.21
C THR A 7 -0.73 0.05 -2.86
N TRP A 8 0.01 -0.45 -1.89
CA TRP A 8 -0.41 -0.61 -0.51
C TRP A 8 0.63 0.02 0.40
N LEU A 9 0.15 0.56 1.52
CA LEU A 9 0.99 1.05 2.60
C LEU A 9 0.92 0.07 3.74
N TYR A 10 2.04 -0.20 4.39
CA TYR A 10 2.09 -1.10 5.53
C TYR A 10 3.02 -0.56 6.62
N ARG A 11 2.75 -0.94 7.86
CA ARG A 11 3.62 -0.70 9.01
C ARG A 11 3.87 -2.01 9.74
N LEU A 12 5.14 -2.30 10.00
CA LEU A 12 5.52 -3.43 10.86
C LEU A 12 5.56 -2.98 12.31
N ALA A 13 5.34 -3.91 13.24
CA ALA A 13 5.45 -3.63 14.67
C ALA A 13 6.86 -3.10 15.00
N GLY A 14 6.92 -1.96 15.68
CA GLY A 14 8.19 -1.27 16.00
C GLY A 14 8.74 -0.37 14.88
N GLN A 15 8.14 -0.34 13.69
CA GLN A 15 8.50 0.66 12.69
C GLN A 15 7.83 2.01 12.95
N ARG A 16 8.66 3.05 13.01
CA ARG A 16 8.22 4.44 13.20
C ARG A 16 7.60 5.06 11.94
N PHE A 17 7.88 4.50 10.76
CA PHE A 17 7.45 5.05 9.47
C PHE A 17 6.63 4.03 8.68
N VAL A 18 5.67 4.55 7.91
CA VAL A 18 4.85 3.75 6.99
C VAL A 18 5.64 3.49 5.72
N GLN A 19 5.68 2.22 5.29
CA GLN A 19 6.32 1.81 4.05
C GLN A 19 5.29 1.58 2.95
N SER A 20 5.72 1.67 1.69
CA SER A 20 4.88 1.38 0.53
C SER A 20 5.37 0.16 -0.23
N ILE A 21 4.45 -0.68 -0.68
CA ILE A 21 4.70 -1.81 -1.58
C ILE A 21 3.80 -1.68 -2.81
N SER A 22 4.39 -1.87 -3.99
CA SER A 22 3.70 -1.79 -5.27
C SER A 22 3.78 -3.13 -6.00
N PHE A 23 2.65 -3.55 -6.56
CA PHE A 23 2.50 -4.80 -7.28
C PHE A 23 2.24 -4.54 -8.76
N LYS A 24 2.76 -5.42 -9.63
CA LYS A 24 2.53 -5.35 -11.08
C LYS A 24 1.03 -5.48 -11.42
N CYS A 25 0.35 -6.40 -10.74
CA CYS A 25 -1.09 -6.62 -10.88
C CYS A 25 -1.86 -6.06 -9.67
N PRO A 26 -3.12 -5.64 -9.83
CA PRO A 26 -3.96 -5.25 -8.69
C PRO A 26 -4.19 -6.44 -7.75
N VAL A 27 -3.74 -6.33 -6.51
CA VAL A 27 -3.84 -7.38 -5.50
C VAL A 27 -4.76 -6.98 -4.36
N THR A 28 -5.27 -7.98 -3.65
CA THR A 28 -6.17 -7.79 -2.50
C THR A 28 -5.37 -7.59 -1.21
N ALA A 29 -5.99 -7.00 -0.19
CA ALA A 29 -5.37 -6.85 1.13
C ALA A 29 -4.81 -8.17 1.67
N SER A 30 -5.54 -9.29 1.49
CA SER A 30 -5.12 -10.62 1.91
C SER A 30 -3.84 -11.07 1.21
N GLN A 31 -3.76 -10.91 -0.12
CA GLN A 31 -2.57 -11.25 -0.90
C GLN A 31 -1.36 -10.40 -0.49
N VAL A 32 -1.57 -9.10 -0.21
CA VAL A 32 -0.49 -8.24 0.30
C VAL A 32 -0.02 -8.72 1.66
N ARG A 33 -0.94 -9.09 2.56
CA ARG A 33 -0.60 -9.59 3.88
C ARG A 33 0.20 -10.90 3.82
N GLU A 34 -0.16 -11.79 2.91
CA GLU A 34 0.60 -13.02 2.67
C GLU A 34 1.99 -12.74 2.08
N ALA A 35 2.09 -11.83 1.11
CA ALA A 35 3.36 -11.42 0.53
C ALA A 35 4.28 -10.79 1.59
N LEU A 36 3.74 -9.88 2.42
CA LEU A 36 4.48 -9.26 3.51
C LEU A 36 4.93 -10.31 4.54
N ARG A 37 4.06 -11.25 4.93
CA ARG A 37 4.41 -12.34 5.86
C ARG A 37 5.58 -13.19 5.38
N ARG A 38 5.68 -13.45 4.06
CA ARG A 38 6.79 -14.23 3.48
C ARG A 38 8.10 -13.46 3.37
N SER A 39 8.03 -12.13 3.20
CA SER A 39 9.23 -11.31 2.95
C SER A 39 9.74 -10.56 4.17
N VAL A 40 8.86 -9.87 4.89
CA VAL A 40 9.22 -8.93 5.96
C VAL A 40 8.57 -9.24 7.31
N GLY A 41 7.55 -10.10 7.34
CA GLY A 41 6.82 -10.48 8.54
C GLY A 41 5.37 -10.00 8.56
N ALA A 42 4.71 -10.16 9.70
CA ALA A 42 3.30 -9.78 9.85
C ALA A 42 3.16 -8.25 10.00
N PRO A 43 2.47 -7.56 9.06
CA PRO A 43 2.19 -6.14 9.22
C PRO A 43 1.18 -5.93 10.35
N GLU A 44 1.46 -4.93 11.19
CA GLU A 44 0.55 -4.44 12.23
C GLU A 44 -0.57 -3.62 11.60
N GLU A 45 -0.21 -2.77 10.64
CA GLU A 45 -1.16 -1.93 9.91
C GLU A 45 -0.99 -2.11 8.39
N LEU A 46 -2.13 -2.10 7.67
CA LEU A 46 -2.18 -2.23 6.22
C LEU A 46 -3.27 -1.30 5.65
N TRP A 47 -2.86 -0.38 4.79
CA TRP A 47 -3.75 0.57 4.12
C TRP A 47 -3.66 0.43 2.60
N GLY A 48 -4.80 0.56 1.93
CA GLY A 48 -4.85 0.55 0.47
C GLY A 48 -4.77 1.97 -0.10
N ARG A 49 -3.76 2.28 -0.92
CA ARG A 49 -3.74 3.54 -1.68
C ARG A 49 -4.74 3.45 -2.84
N SER A 50 -5.62 4.44 -2.96
CA SER A 50 -6.45 4.63 -4.16
C SER A 50 -5.67 5.32 -5.25
N SER A 51 -5.84 4.90 -6.50
CA SER A 51 -5.35 5.71 -7.62
C SER A 51 -6.03 7.09 -7.67
N THR A 52 -7.20 7.23 -7.05
CA THR A 52 -7.87 8.52 -6.82
C THR A 52 -7.08 9.43 -5.86
N ASP A 53 -6.28 8.88 -4.94
CA ASP A 53 -5.40 9.65 -4.04
C ASP A 53 -4.30 10.38 -4.82
N LEU A 54 -3.81 9.78 -5.91
CA LEU A 54 -2.85 10.41 -6.84
C LEU A 54 -3.47 11.55 -7.64
N ALA A 55 -4.79 11.58 -7.82
CA ALA A 55 -5.49 12.69 -8.48
C ALA A 55 -5.84 13.83 -7.51
N ALA A 56 -5.81 13.56 -6.19
CA ALA A 56 -6.14 14.53 -5.15
C ALA A 56 -4.91 15.31 -4.62
N LEU A 57 -3.69 14.90 -4.98
CA LEU A 57 -2.52 15.73 -4.75
C LEU A 57 -2.53 16.88 -5.77
N PRO A 58 -2.42 18.15 -5.35
CA PRO A 58 -2.29 19.25 -6.30
C PRO A 58 -1.04 18.98 -7.12
N ARG A 59 -1.23 18.70 -8.41
CA ARG A 59 -0.16 18.77 -9.40
C ARG A 59 0.26 20.23 -9.42
N PHE A 60 1.27 20.58 -8.63
CA PHE A 60 1.98 21.83 -8.77
C PHE A 60 2.54 21.85 -10.19
N ARG A 61 1.79 22.53 -11.06
CA ARG A 61 2.17 22.87 -12.41
C ARG A 61 3.11 24.06 -12.26
N THR A 62 4.40 23.79 -12.16
CA THR A 62 5.41 24.85 -12.30
C THR A 62 5.30 25.40 -13.73
N ILE A 63 5.13 26.71 -13.79
CA ILE A 63 5.03 27.58 -14.97
C ILE A 63 6.42 27.78 -15.56
#